data_AF-A0A936I340-F1
#
_entry.id   AF-A0A936I340-F1
#
_cell.length_a   1.000
_cell.length_b   1.000
_cell.length_c   1.000
_cell.angle_alpha   90.00
_cell.angle_beta   90.00
_cell.angle_gamma   90.00
#
_symmetry.space_group_name_H-M   'P 1'
#
loop_
_entity.id
_entity.type
_entity.pdbx_description
1 polymer ?
#
loop_
_entity_poly.entity_id
_entity_poly.type
_entity_poly.pdbx_seq_one_letter_code
_entity_poly.pdbx_strand_id
1 'polypeptide(L)'
;MAALAVGLVVGAGGAWVVRGWQAGAQLQTERAAYARDLAYAEAATTRAVEDARTEEQRRTAAMQEIADATQASLAAVRADAVRARAAADRLRNAATAYAAAHCGGASPDTAAAPGSASAAGPGLVLADLFGRADDRAGELAAAFDAAHAAGVACERAYDTLTRTQEITP
;
A
#
# COMPACT_ATOMS: atom_id res chain seq x y z
N MET A 1 -86.23 37.77 -16.40
CA MET A 1 -84.98 37.56 -17.17
C MET A 1 -83.75 38.11 -16.45
N ALA A 2 -83.70 39.37 -16.02
CA ALA A 2 -82.51 39.98 -15.40
C ALA A 2 -82.03 39.30 -14.08
N ALA A 3 -82.94 38.92 -13.17
CA ALA A 3 -82.56 38.31 -11.89
C ALA A 3 -81.87 36.93 -12.04
N LEU A 4 -82.29 36.13 -13.03
CA LEU A 4 -81.65 34.84 -13.34
C LEU A 4 -80.24 35.04 -13.92
N ALA A 5 -80.04 36.08 -14.73
CA ALA A 5 -78.73 36.40 -15.29
C ALA A 5 -77.71 36.81 -14.20
N VAL A 6 -78.14 37.59 -13.20
CA VAL A 6 -77.28 38.00 -12.07
C VAL A 6 -76.87 36.80 -11.20
N GLY A 7 -77.80 35.90 -10.89
CA GLY A 7 -77.50 34.68 -10.12
C GLY A 7 -76.48 33.78 -10.81
N LEU A 8 -76.56 33.68 -12.14
CA LEU A 8 -75.64 32.86 -12.94
C LEU A 8 -74.22 33.45 -12.97
N VAL A 9 -74.09 34.78 -13.05
CA VAL A 9 -72.79 35.48 -12.99
C VAL A 9 -72.14 35.34 -11.61
N VAL A 10 -72.90 35.51 -10.53
CA VAL A 10 -72.37 35.36 -9.15
C VAL A 10 -71.97 33.91 -8.88
N GLY A 11 -72.78 32.94 -9.31
CA GLY A 11 -72.45 31.51 -9.19
C GLY A 11 -71.19 31.12 -9.96
N ALA A 12 -71.03 31.61 -11.19
CA ALA A 12 -69.83 31.38 -11.99
C ALA A 12 -68.57 32.01 -11.37
N GLY A 13 -68.68 33.24 -10.86
CA GLY A 13 -67.57 33.93 -10.17
C GLY A 13 -67.14 33.20 -8.89
N GLY A 14 -68.10 32.78 -8.06
CA GLY A 14 -67.83 32.00 -6.84
C GLY A 14 -67.17 30.66 -7.15
N ALA A 15 -67.65 29.93 -8.17
CA ALA A 15 -67.04 28.68 -8.60
C ALA A 15 -65.60 28.87 -9.11
N TRP A 16 -65.30 29.98 -9.78
CA TRP A 16 -63.95 30.29 -10.26
C TRP A 16 -62.97 30.53 -9.11
N VAL A 17 -63.38 31.28 -8.08
CA VAL A 17 -62.57 31.54 -6.86
C VAL A 17 -62.28 30.24 -6.10
N VAL A 18 -63.30 29.41 -5.88
CA VAL A 18 -63.15 28.12 -5.18
C VAL A 18 -62.21 27.18 -5.94
N ARG A 19 -62.35 27.09 -7.28
CA ARG A 19 -61.44 26.31 -8.12
C ARG A 19 -60.01 26.85 -8.06
N GLY A 20 -59.83 28.17 -8.02
CA GLY A 20 -58.52 28.80 -7.84
C GLY A 20 -57.86 28.42 -6.50
N TRP A 21 -58.62 28.39 -5.41
CA TRP A 21 -58.12 27.95 -4.10
C TRP A 21 -57.76 26.47 -4.08
N GLN A 22 -58.59 25.61 -4.66
CA GLN A 22 -58.30 24.17 -4.76
C GLN A 22 -57.06 23.89 -5.62
N ALA A 23 -56.93 24.58 -6.76
CA ALA A 23 -55.74 24.49 -7.61
C ALA A 23 -54.48 24.97 -6.87
N GLY A 24 -54.58 26.06 -6.10
CA GLY A 24 -53.50 26.54 -5.24
C GLY A 24 -53.09 25.52 -4.18
N ALA A 25 -54.06 24.88 -3.52
CA ALA A 25 -53.80 23.85 -2.52
C ALA A 25 -53.11 22.61 -3.13
N GLN A 26 -53.55 22.15 -4.31
CA GLN A 26 -52.92 21.04 -5.04
C GLN A 26 -51.48 21.36 -5.44
N LEU A 27 -51.20 22.58 -5.89
CA LEU A 27 -49.82 22.99 -6.21
C LEU A 27 -48.91 22.97 -4.99
N GLN A 28 -49.41 23.33 -3.81
CA GLN A 28 -48.59 23.28 -2.59
C GLN A 28 -48.31 21.84 -2.15
N THR A 29 -49.28 20.92 -2.30
CA THR A 29 -49.05 19.51 -1.98
C THR A 29 -48.02 18.87 -2.92
N GLU A 30 -48.09 19.18 -4.21
CA GLU A 30 -47.10 18.69 -5.20
C GLU A 30 -45.72 19.27 -4.94
N ARG A 31 -45.62 20.58 -4.65
CA ARG A 31 -44.33 21.21 -4.27
C ARG A 31 -43.75 20.60 -3.00
N ALA A 32 -44.58 20.33 -1.99
CA ALA A 32 -44.15 19.70 -0.76
C ALA A 32 -43.73 18.23 -0.98
N ALA A 33 -44.40 17.50 -1.86
CA ALA A 33 -43.99 16.15 -2.27
C ALA A 33 -42.63 16.21 -2.99
N TYR A 34 -42.50 17.06 -4.00
CA TYR A 34 -41.26 17.24 -4.76
C TYR A 34 -40.08 17.69 -3.87
N ALA A 35 -40.30 18.62 -2.93
CA ALA A 35 -39.28 19.05 -1.99
C ALA A 35 -38.83 17.92 -1.05
N ARG A 36 -39.75 17.04 -0.63
CA ARG A 36 -39.39 15.83 0.12
C ARG A 36 -38.58 14.88 -0.73
N ASP A 37 -39.00 14.63 -1.96
CA ASP A 37 -38.30 13.71 -2.87
C ASP A 37 -36.88 14.18 -3.16
N LEU A 38 -36.68 15.49 -3.38
CA LEU A 38 -35.35 16.09 -3.50
C LEU A 38 -34.52 15.90 -2.22
N ALA A 39 -35.09 16.20 -1.05
CA ALA A 39 -34.38 16.03 0.22
C ALA A 39 -33.99 14.56 0.48
N TYR A 40 -34.87 13.60 0.15
CA TYR A 40 -34.55 12.18 0.23
C TYR A 40 -33.45 11.79 -0.75
N ALA A 41 -33.49 12.29 -1.98
CA ALA A 41 -32.46 12.04 -2.98
C ALA A 41 -31.10 12.60 -2.53
N GLU A 42 -31.04 13.84 -2.05
CA GLU A 42 -29.83 14.47 -1.52
C GLU A 42 -29.27 13.73 -0.29
N ALA A 43 -30.13 13.31 0.63
CA ALA A 43 -29.72 12.52 1.78
C ALA A 43 -29.19 11.13 1.37
N ALA A 44 -29.82 10.49 0.40
CA ALA A 44 -29.38 9.19 -0.12
C ALA A 44 -28.01 9.29 -0.82
N THR A 45 -27.79 10.32 -1.64
CA THR A 45 -26.49 10.52 -2.30
C THR A 45 -25.40 10.85 -1.29
N THR A 46 -25.68 11.69 -0.30
CA THR A 46 -24.72 12.04 0.75
C THR A 46 -24.29 10.80 1.53
N ARG A 47 -25.25 9.98 1.96
CA ARG A 47 -24.96 8.70 2.66
C ARG A 47 -24.13 7.76 1.79
N ALA A 48 -24.50 7.58 0.53
CA ALA A 48 -23.75 6.71 -0.38
C ALA A 48 -22.28 7.18 -0.56
N VAL A 49 -22.04 8.50 -0.60
CA VAL A 49 -20.68 9.06 -0.67
C VAL A 49 -19.93 8.88 0.65
N GLU A 50 -20.58 9.07 1.80
CA GLU A 50 -19.97 8.85 3.11
C GLU A 50 -19.60 7.37 3.33
N ASP A 51 -20.49 6.45 2.95
CA ASP A 51 -20.24 5.01 3.03
C ASP A 51 -19.05 4.63 2.12
N ALA A 52 -19.03 5.15 0.88
CA ALA A 52 -17.92 4.93 -0.05
C ALA A 52 -16.58 5.47 0.50
N ARG A 53 -16.58 6.70 1.04
CA ARG A 53 -15.38 7.30 1.65
C ARG A 53 -14.89 6.51 2.86
N THR A 54 -15.80 6.02 3.69
CA THR A 54 -15.45 5.21 4.86
C THR A 54 -14.78 3.91 4.44
N GLU A 55 -15.29 3.26 3.40
CA GLU A 55 -14.67 2.05 2.84
C GLU A 55 -13.31 2.34 2.19
N GLU A 56 -13.18 3.43 1.45
CA GLU A 56 -11.89 3.88 0.89
C GLU A 56 -10.85 4.14 1.99
N GLN A 57 -11.23 4.82 3.07
CA GLN A 57 -10.36 5.07 4.22
C GLN A 57 -9.94 3.76 4.88
N ARG A 58 -10.87 2.82 5.09
CA ARG A 58 -10.58 1.52 5.66
C ARG A 58 -9.58 0.73 4.81
N ARG A 59 -9.77 0.70 3.49
CA ARG A 59 -8.84 0.03 2.55
C ARG A 59 -7.47 0.69 2.54
N THR A 60 -7.44 2.02 2.54
CA THR A 60 -6.18 2.78 2.54
C THR A 60 -5.40 2.55 3.82
N ALA A 61 -6.06 2.57 4.98
CA ALA A 61 -5.44 2.29 6.27
C ALA A 61 -4.85 0.87 6.32
N ALA A 62 -5.60 -0.14 5.87
CA ALA A 62 -5.09 -1.51 5.81
C ALA A 62 -3.85 -1.64 4.92
N MET A 63 -3.83 -0.98 3.75
CA MET A 63 -2.66 -1.00 2.86
C MET A 63 -1.46 -0.25 3.46
N GLN A 64 -1.69 0.85 4.18
CA GLN A 64 -0.64 1.57 4.91
C GLN A 64 -0.02 0.71 6.00
N GLU A 65 -0.83 0.02 6.82
CA GLU A 65 -0.33 -0.89 7.85
C GLU A 65 0.53 -2.03 7.26
N ILE A 66 0.12 -2.59 6.12
CA ILE A 66 0.90 -3.62 5.41
C ILE A 66 2.23 -3.04 4.91
N ALA A 67 2.22 -1.83 4.34
CA ALA A 67 3.42 -1.16 3.86
C ALA A 67 4.40 -0.88 5.01
N ASP A 68 3.90 -0.34 6.13
CA ASP A 68 4.70 -0.03 7.32
C ASP A 68 5.31 -1.29 7.93
N ALA A 69 4.53 -2.37 8.06
CA ALA A 69 5.02 -3.65 8.57
C ALA A 69 6.11 -4.25 7.65
N THR A 70 5.91 -4.15 6.33
CA THR A 70 6.89 -4.60 5.34
C THR A 70 8.18 -3.80 5.43
N GLN A 71 8.09 -2.48 5.56
CA GLN A 71 9.23 -1.59 5.71
C GLN A 71 10.00 -1.88 7.00
N ALA A 72 9.30 -2.09 8.12
CA ALA A 72 9.93 -2.46 9.39
C ALA A 72 10.69 -3.80 9.30
N SER A 73 10.10 -4.81 8.65
CA SER A 73 10.75 -6.10 8.40
C SER A 73 12.02 -5.94 7.56
N LEU A 74 11.95 -5.18 6.47
CA LEU A 74 13.12 -4.92 5.62
C LEU A 74 14.20 -4.14 6.36
N ALA A 75 13.83 -3.18 7.22
CA ALA A 75 14.78 -2.44 8.03
C ALA A 75 15.54 -3.35 9.00
N ALA A 76 14.84 -4.27 9.66
CA ALA A 76 15.46 -5.26 10.55
C ALA A 76 16.44 -6.16 9.78
N VAL A 77 15.99 -6.74 8.66
CA VAL A 77 16.84 -7.62 7.84
C VAL A 77 18.07 -6.88 7.27
N ARG A 78 17.92 -5.61 6.86
CA ARG A 78 19.05 -4.78 6.43
C ARG A 78 20.03 -4.52 7.56
N ALA A 79 19.55 -4.24 8.77
CA ALA A 79 20.41 -4.05 9.93
C ALA A 79 21.20 -5.33 10.25
N ASP A 80 20.57 -6.49 10.10
CA ASP A 80 21.21 -7.80 10.30
C ASP A 80 22.28 -8.06 9.24
N ALA A 81 21.98 -7.77 7.97
CA ALA A 81 22.94 -7.84 6.88
C ALA A 81 24.16 -6.94 7.09
N VAL A 82 23.98 -5.72 7.62
CA VAL A 82 25.09 -4.83 7.98
C VAL A 82 25.96 -5.45 9.08
N ARG A 83 25.36 -6.03 10.13
CA ARG A 83 26.12 -6.70 11.19
C ARG A 83 26.87 -7.92 10.68
N ALA A 84 26.27 -8.70 9.78
CA ALA A 84 26.90 -9.85 9.14
C ALA A 84 28.11 -9.43 8.29
N ARG A 85 27.97 -8.39 7.44
CA ARG A 85 29.08 -7.84 6.64
C ARG A 85 30.23 -7.36 7.52
N ALA A 86 29.93 -6.62 8.59
CA ALA A 86 30.97 -6.15 9.51
C ALA A 86 31.69 -7.32 10.21
N ALA A 87 30.99 -8.42 10.52
CA ALA A 87 31.62 -9.63 11.06
C ALA A 87 32.50 -10.34 10.02
N ALA A 88 32.03 -10.45 8.78
CA ALA A 88 32.79 -11.01 7.66
C ALA A 88 34.07 -10.22 7.40
N ASP A 89 34.01 -8.88 7.34
CA ASP A 89 35.18 -8.03 7.14
C ASP A 89 36.21 -8.18 8.26
N ARG A 90 35.77 -8.25 9.53
CA ARG A 90 36.67 -8.54 10.66
C ARG A 90 37.35 -9.89 10.52
N LEU A 91 36.61 -10.92 10.10
CA LEU A 91 37.16 -12.26 9.87
C LEU A 91 38.19 -12.26 8.73
N ARG A 92 37.88 -11.60 7.61
CA ARG A 92 38.81 -11.46 6.47
C ARG A 92 40.09 -10.74 6.89
N ASN A 93 39.98 -9.65 7.64
CA ASN A 93 41.13 -8.91 8.14
C ASN A 93 41.99 -9.75 9.09
N ALA A 94 41.36 -10.49 10.01
CA ALA A 94 42.05 -11.40 10.91
C ALA A 94 42.74 -12.55 10.15
N ALA A 95 42.09 -13.14 9.15
CA ALA A 95 42.64 -14.19 8.31
C ALA A 95 43.84 -13.69 7.48
N THR A 96 43.74 -12.50 6.88
CA THR A 96 44.84 -11.87 6.14
C THR A 96 46.02 -11.57 7.05
N ALA A 97 45.78 -11.01 8.24
CA ALA A 97 46.83 -10.76 9.23
C ALA A 97 47.51 -12.06 9.68
N TYR A 98 46.73 -13.11 9.93
CA TYR A 98 47.24 -14.44 10.28
C TYR A 98 48.10 -15.04 9.17
N ALA A 99 47.62 -15.00 7.92
CA ALA A 99 48.36 -15.48 6.75
C ALA A 99 49.66 -14.69 6.52
N ALA A 100 49.63 -13.36 6.67
CA ALA A 100 50.84 -12.54 6.58
C ALA A 100 51.87 -12.93 7.67
N ALA A 101 51.43 -13.15 8.90
CA ALA A 101 52.30 -13.48 10.03
C ALA A 101 52.87 -14.91 9.99
N HIS A 102 52.14 -15.90 9.47
CA HIS A 102 52.50 -17.32 9.57
C HIS A 102 52.76 -18.00 8.22
N CYS A 103 52.23 -17.47 7.12
CA CYS A 103 52.40 -18.03 5.77
C CYS A 103 53.35 -17.21 4.89
N GLY A 104 53.70 -15.98 5.28
CA GLY A 104 54.71 -15.16 4.60
C GLY A 104 56.14 -15.71 4.70
N GLY A 105 56.38 -16.71 5.55
CA GLY A 105 57.65 -17.41 5.73
C GLY A 105 57.73 -18.79 5.05
N ALA A 106 56.77 -19.16 4.19
CA ALA A 106 56.98 -20.32 3.33
C ALA A 106 58.14 -20.00 2.38
N SER A 107 59.23 -20.73 2.56
CA SER A 107 60.52 -20.68 1.83
C SER A 107 60.39 -20.05 0.44
N PRO A 108 61.29 -19.15 0.01
CA PRO A 108 61.34 -18.75 -1.39
C PRO A 108 61.35 -20.02 -2.21
N ASP A 109 60.34 -20.17 -3.06
CA ASP A 109 60.30 -21.23 -4.03
C ASP A 109 61.61 -21.11 -4.80
N THR A 110 62.53 -22.06 -4.63
CA THR A 110 63.87 -22.01 -5.22
C THR A 110 63.83 -22.09 -6.75
N ALA A 111 62.62 -22.17 -7.33
CA ALA A 111 62.31 -22.14 -8.75
C ALA A 111 61.80 -20.78 -9.27
N ALA A 112 61.70 -19.73 -8.44
CA ALA A 112 61.34 -18.40 -8.94
C ALA A 112 62.45 -17.83 -9.86
N ALA A 113 62.15 -17.68 -11.14
CA ALA A 113 63.06 -17.05 -12.09
C ALA A 113 63.34 -15.58 -11.68
N PRO A 114 64.56 -15.05 -11.92
CA PRO A 114 64.87 -13.68 -11.56
C PRO A 114 63.94 -12.72 -12.30
N GLY A 115 63.02 -12.08 -11.57
CA GLY A 115 62.06 -11.09 -12.11
C GLY A 115 60.58 -11.46 -12.00
N SER A 116 60.21 -12.65 -11.53
CA SER A 116 58.80 -13.02 -11.28
C SER A 116 58.42 -12.88 -9.80
N ALA A 117 57.28 -12.27 -9.50
CA ALA A 117 56.69 -12.29 -8.15
C ALA A 117 56.37 -13.74 -7.74
N SER A 118 56.61 -14.11 -6.47
CA SER A 118 56.21 -15.44 -5.99
C SER A 118 54.69 -15.60 -6.13
N ALA A 119 54.23 -16.76 -6.60
CA ALA A 119 52.80 -17.06 -6.64
C ALA A 119 52.19 -16.89 -5.23
N ALA A 120 51.01 -16.27 -5.15
CA ALA A 120 50.28 -16.18 -3.90
C ALA A 120 50.08 -17.60 -3.34
N GLY A 121 50.48 -17.83 -2.09
CA GLY A 121 50.33 -19.13 -1.46
C GLY A 121 48.86 -19.59 -1.48
N PRO A 122 48.58 -20.90 -1.54
CA PRO A 122 47.23 -21.45 -1.72
C PRO A 122 46.19 -20.94 -0.71
N GLY A 123 46.63 -20.56 0.50
CA GLY A 123 45.76 -19.93 1.51
C GLY A 123 45.22 -18.55 1.11
N LEU A 124 46.00 -17.74 0.38
CA LEU A 124 45.55 -16.43 -0.11
C LEU A 124 44.52 -16.55 -1.23
N VAL A 125 44.68 -17.55 -2.12
CA VAL A 125 43.73 -17.85 -3.19
C VAL A 125 42.38 -18.32 -2.63
N LEU A 126 42.39 -19.17 -1.61
CA LEU A 126 41.16 -19.60 -0.93
C LEU A 126 40.47 -18.43 -0.24
N ALA A 127 41.22 -17.54 0.42
CA ALA A 127 40.64 -16.35 1.06
C ALA A 127 39.95 -15.41 0.05
N ASP A 128 40.55 -15.20 -1.13
CA ASP A 128 39.93 -14.43 -2.22
C ASP A 128 38.66 -15.10 -2.76
N LEU A 129 38.71 -16.41 -3.04
CA LEU A 129 37.55 -17.17 -3.52
C LEU A 129 36.39 -17.13 -2.52
N PHE A 130 36.66 -17.35 -1.23
CA PHE A 130 35.63 -17.28 -0.20
C PHE A 130 35.10 -15.85 -0.02
N GLY A 131 35.94 -14.82 -0.15
CA GLY A 131 35.51 -13.43 -0.13
C GLY A 131 34.51 -13.13 -1.26
N ARG A 132 34.84 -13.50 -2.49
CA ARG A 132 33.96 -13.32 -3.66
C ARG A 132 32.67 -14.12 -3.55
N ALA A 133 32.73 -15.34 -3.01
CA ALA A 133 31.56 -16.17 -2.79
C ALA A 133 30.62 -15.57 -1.73
N ASP A 134 31.17 -15.06 -0.63
CA ASP A 134 30.43 -14.39 0.45
C ASP A 134 29.77 -13.09 -0.04
N ASP A 135 30.51 -12.27 -0.80
CA ASP A 135 29.96 -11.05 -1.40
C ASP A 135 28.76 -11.37 -2.32
N ARG A 136 28.91 -12.40 -3.18
CA ARG A 136 27.82 -12.83 -4.07
C ARG A 136 26.64 -13.42 -3.30
N ALA A 137 26.89 -14.18 -2.24
CA ALA A 137 25.84 -14.68 -1.36
C ALA A 137 25.08 -13.54 -0.69
N GLY A 138 25.78 -12.47 -0.27
CA GLY A 138 25.16 -11.28 0.30
C GLY A 138 24.27 -10.51 -0.68
N GLU A 139 24.65 -10.42 -1.95
CA GLU A 139 23.78 -9.83 -3.00
C GLU A 139 22.50 -10.66 -3.22
N LEU A 140 22.64 -11.98 -3.28
CA LEU A 140 21.51 -12.89 -3.45
C LEU A 140 20.57 -12.85 -2.25
N ALA A 141 21.12 -12.84 -1.03
CA ALA A 141 20.34 -12.70 0.19
C ALA A 141 19.52 -11.40 0.18
N ALA A 142 20.14 -10.26 -0.16
CA ALA A 142 19.44 -8.98 -0.23
C ALA A 142 18.29 -8.99 -1.26
N ALA A 143 18.49 -9.62 -2.42
CA ALA A 143 17.44 -9.77 -3.43
C ALA A 143 16.31 -10.69 -2.95
N PHE A 144 16.66 -11.79 -2.28
CA PHE A 144 15.69 -12.73 -1.72
C PHE A 144 14.87 -12.09 -0.60
N ASP A 145 15.50 -11.35 0.31
CA ASP A 145 14.82 -10.65 1.40
C ASP A 145 13.81 -9.62 0.87
N ALA A 146 14.19 -8.89 -0.18
CA ALA A 146 13.29 -7.96 -0.86
C ALA A 146 12.11 -8.66 -1.52
N ALA A 147 12.36 -9.75 -2.24
CA ALA A 147 11.31 -10.54 -2.90
C ALA A 147 10.37 -11.19 -1.87
N HIS A 148 10.92 -11.73 -0.79
CA HIS A 148 10.17 -12.36 0.29
C HIS A 148 9.27 -11.35 1.00
N ALA A 149 9.80 -10.18 1.36
CA ALA A 149 9.02 -9.11 1.96
C ALA A 149 7.87 -8.64 1.05
N ALA A 150 8.12 -8.51 -0.26
CA ALA A 150 7.09 -8.18 -1.23
C ALA A 150 6.02 -9.28 -1.37
N GLY A 151 6.42 -10.55 -1.33
CA GLY A 151 5.51 -11.70 -1.35
C GLY A 151 4.57 -11.71 -0.14
N VAL A 152 5.13 -11.58 1.06
CA VAL A 152 4.35 -11.50 2.30
C VAL A 152 3.41 -10.30 2.31
N ALA A 153 3.86 -9.14 1.78
CA ALA A 153 3.00 -7.97 1.64
C ALA A 153 1.81 -8.24 0.69
N CYS A 154 2.07 -8.93 -0.43
CA CYS A 154 1.05 -9.32 -1.41
C CYS A 154 0.00 -10.27 -0.80
N GLU A 155 0.45 -11.30 -0.08
CA GLU A 155 -0.43 -12.25 0.61
C GLU A 155 -1.31 -11.53 1.63
N ARG A 156 -0.73 -10.66 2.45
CA ARG A 156 -1.50 -9.87 3.43
C ARG A 156 -2.50 -8.94 2.75
N ALA A 157 -2.10 -8.27 1.67
CA ALA A 157 -3.00 -7.40 0.91
C ALA A 157 -4.18 -8.21 0.34
N TYR A 158 -3.91 -9.38 -0.22
CA TYR A 158 -4.95 -10.30 -0.69
C TYR A 158 -5.91 -10.70 0.44
N ASP A 159 -5.38 -11.09 1.60
CA ASP A 159 -6.19 -11.49 2.76
C ASP A 159 -7.10 -10.36 3.27
N THR A 160 -6.67 -9.09 3.16
CA THR A 160 -7.52 -7.94 3.52
C THR A 160 -8.70 -7.78 2.56
N LEU A 161 -8.49 -8.08 1.27
CA LEU A 161 -9.52 -7.98 0.25
C LEU A 161 -10.53 -9.13 0.36
N THR A 162 -10.06 -10.36 0.59
CA THR A 162 -10.92 -11.56 0.68
C THR A 162 -11.73 -11.61 1.97
N ARG A 163 -11.14 -11.31 3.14
CA ARG A 163 -11.91 -11.22 4.39
C ARG A 163 -12.97 -10.13 4.39
N THR A 164 -12.75 -9.05 3.63
CA THR A 164 -13.79 -8.02 3.43
C THR A 164 -15.00 -8.59 2.68
N GLN A 165 -14.78 -9.48 1.70
CA GLN A 165 -15.86 -10.06 0.91
C GLN A 165 -16.70 -11.08 1.71
N GLU A 166 -16.12 -11.83 2.64
CA GLU A 166 -16.88 -12.76 3.49
C GLU A 166 -17.82 -12.05 4.49
N ILE A 167 -17.57 -10.78 4.81
CA ILE A 167 -18.35 -10.02 5.80
C ILE A 167 -19.57 -9.33 5.17
N THR A 168 -19.69 -9.30 3.84
CA THR A 168 -20.83 -8.69 3.14
C THR A 168 -21.80 -9.78 2.65
N PRO A 169 -22.93 -10.06 3.35
CA PRO A 169 -23.97 -10.99 2.88
C PRO A 169 -24.75 -10.47 1.67
#